data_AF-A0AB40B9E7-F1
#
_entry.id   AF-A0AB40B9E7-F1
#
_cell.length_a   1.000
_cell.length_b   1.000
_cell.length_c   1.000
_cell.angle_alpha   90.00
_cell.angle_beta   90.00
_cell.angle_gamma   90.00
#
_symmetry.space_group_name_H-M   'P 1'
#
loop_
_entity.id
_entity.type
_entity.pdbx_description
1 polymer ?
#
loop_
_entity_poly.entity_id
_entity_poly.type
_entity_poly.pdbx_seq_one_letter_code
_entity_poly.pdbx_strand_id
1 'polypeptide(L)'
;MASVQIHQVSHVAVFPSPVTETEELLLPLSFFDAHWISIPPIQRLLLFPAAPDLHYLKSSLSAVLRRFYPLAGKLTYLPATSDVALSCSPGDHVTFIEADSDGDFTRLASDEIHDVDSFLRLVPELDVKVLPAAVMEVQVTRFDGGSVAVGLAIHHAVVDGHGLWLFVEALAMACRAGEEAISGISLVHDRTLIRHHPRGDEIARRLLKKMVPKLPIINTRSRYEGTRRTFTISRDMIQSMKQRAKDGHIQYSTFTALSALTWISLIKTKAVELQARSAGFSMACLRIKEEVDESCKCCKM
;
A
#
# COMPACT_ATOMS: atom_id res chain seq x y z
N MET A 1 11.48 -12.66 -18.86
CA MET A 1 11.01 -11.88 -17.68
C MET A 1 12.23 -11.57 -16.85
N ALA A 2 12.33 -10.35 -16.31
CA ALA A 2 13.44 -9.94 -15.47
C ALA A 2 13.55 -10.82 -14.21
N SER A 3 14.77 -11.14 -13.82
CA SER A 3 15.07 -11.83 -12.57
C SER A 3 15.10 -10.82 -11.41
N VAL A 4 14.71 -11.28 -10.24
CA VAL A 4 14.89 -10.57 -8.97
C VAL A 4 15.61 -11.53 -8.04
N GLN A 5 16.79 -11.14 -7.59
CA GLN A 5 17.64 -11.96 -6.73
C GLN A 5 17.71 -11.33 -5.34
N ILE A 6 17.13 -12.00 -4.35
CA ILE A 6 17.22 -11.58 -2.95
C ILE A 6 18.61 -11.94 -2.45
N HIS A 7 19.38 -10.93 -2.04
CA HIS A 7 20.72 -11.14 -1.52
C HIS A 7 20.80 -10.95 0.00
N GLN A 8 19.84 -10.24 0.60
CA GLN A 8 19.79 -10.05 2.05
C GLN A 8 18.37 -9.93 2.57
N VAL A 9 18.08 -10.62 3.68
CA VAL A 9 16.86 -10.42 4.46
C VAL A 9 17.29 -10.00 5.87
N SER A 10 16.73 -8.90 6.35
CA SER A 10 17.01 -8.33 7.66
C SER A 10 15.72 -7.86 8.32
N HIS A 11 15.81 -7.43 9.58
CA HIS A 11 14.64 -6.98 10.34
C HIS A 11 14.87 -5.56 10.85
N VAL A 12 13.85 -4.72 10.74
CA VAL A 12 13.86 -3.35 11.27
C VAL A 12 13.02 -3.33 12.53
N ALA A 13 13.69 -3.22 13.68
CA ALA A 13 13.06 -3.20 14.98
C ALA A 13 12.35 -1.86 15.25
N VAL A 14 11.25 -1.95 16.00
CA VAL A 14 10.38 -0.82 16.35
C VAL A 14 10.72 -0.21 17.70
N PHE A 15 11.34 -0.94 18.61
CA PHE A 15 11.67 -0.44 19.95
C PHE A 15 13.19 -0.33 20.12
N PRO A 16 13.70 0.71 20.82
CA PRO A 16 15.10 0.73 21.20
C PRO A 16 15.39 -0.47 22.10
N SER A 17 16.38 -1.28 21.73
CA SER A 17 16.91 -2.32 22.60
C SER A 17 17.73 -1.65 23.72
N PRO A 18 17.60 -2.06 25.00
CA PRO A 18 16.81 -3.16 25.54
C PRO A 18 15.45 -2.68 26.09
N VAL A 19 14.36 -3.31 25.67
CA VAL A 19 13.00 -2.94 26.08
C VAL A 19 12.74 -3.40 27.52
N THR A 20 12.47 -2.46 28.43
CA THR A 20 12.10 -2.73 29.84
C THR A 20 10.61 -2.93 30.07
N GLU A 21 9.76 -2.72 29.05
CA GLU A 21 8.30 -2.92 29.15
C GLU A 21 7.94 -4.27 28.54
N THR A 22 7.33 -5.14 29.35
CA THR A 22 7.01 -6.55 29.03
C THR A 22 5.60 -6.78 28.50
N GLU A 23 4.78 -5.75 28.33
CA GLU A 23 3.35 -5.93 28.04
C GLU A 23 3.05 -5.92 26.54
N GLU A 24 2.46 -7.01 26.08
CA GLU A 24 1.84 -7.14 24.76
C GLU A 24 0.60 -6.23 24.70
N LEU A 25 0.56 -5.33 23.72
CA LEU A 25 -0.59 -4.49 23.44
C LEU A 25 -1.49 -5.16 22.41
N LEU A 26 -2.70 -5.53 22.83
CA LEU A 26 -3.74 -6.07 21.94
C LEU A 26 -4.70 -4.95 21.51
N LEU A 27 -4.67 -4.62 20.22
CA LEU A 27 -5.56 -3.64 19.61
C LEU A 27 -6.72 -4.37 18.91
N PRO A 28 -7.96 -4.27 19.41
CA PRO A 28 -9.11 -4.90 18.76
C PRO A 28 -9.39 -4.26 17.40
N LEU A 29 -9.79 -5.07 16.43
CA LEU A 29 -10.21 -4.58 15.12
C LEU A 29 -11.61 -3.99 15.20
N SER A 30 -11.82 -2.83 14.56
CA SER A 30 -13.13 -2.24 14.38
C SER A 30 -13.88 -2.90 13.23
N PHE A 31 -15.17 -2.57 13.08
CA PHE A 31 -15.94 -3.03 11.92
C PHE A 31 -15.44 -2.46 10.58
N PHE A 32 -14.68 -1.36 10.59
CA PHE A 32 -14.01 -0.85 9.39
C PHE A 32 -12.81 -1.72 8.99
N ASP A 33 -12.18 -2.41 9.94
CA ASP A 33 -10.99 -3.24 9.72
C ASP A 33 -11.36 -4.68 9.34
N ALA A 34 -12.37 -5.24 10.02
CA ALA A 34 -12.76 -6.64 9.93
C ALA A 34 -13.04 -7.15 8.50
N HIS A 35 -13.61 -6.31 7.64
CA HIS A 35 -13.88 -6.67 6.24
C HIS A 35 -12.60 -7.00 5.47
N TRP A 36 -11.50 -6.33 5.81
CA TRP A 36 -10.24 -6.36 5.08
C TRP A 36 -9.36 -7.57 5.41
N ILE A 37 -9.70 -8.39 6.41
CA ILE A 37 -8.93 -9.61 6.76
C ILE A 37 -8.80 -10.57 5.58
N SER A 38 -9.87 -10.75 4.82
CA SER A 38 -9.89 -11.67 3.67
C SER A 38 -9.36 -11.06 2.36
N ILE A 39 -9.03 -9.76 2.37
CA ILE A 39 -8.59 -9.02 1.19
C ILE A 39 -7.06 -9.13 1.10
N PRO A 40 -6.49 -9.42 -0.10
CA PRO A 40 -5.05 -9.48 -0.27
C PRO A 40 -4.35 -8.21 0.24
N PRO A 41 -3.10 -8.33 0.74
CA PRO A 41 -2.33 -7.17 1.19
C PRO A 41 -2.26 -6.07 0.13
N ILE A 42 -2.25 -4.83 0.61
CA ILE A 42 -1.96 -3.67 -0.23
C ILE A 42 -0.50 -3.79 -0.68
N GLN A 43 -0.28 -3.87 -1.98
CA GLN A 43 1.04 -3.77 -2.58
C GLN A 43 1.23 -2.39 -3.22
N ARG A 44 2.31 -1.70 -2.85
CA ARG A 44 2.71 -0.41 -3.43
C ARG A 44 4.16 -0.47 -3.85
N LEU A 45 4.44 0.11 -5.02
CA LEU A 45 5.78 0.18 -5.57
C LEU A 45 6.10 1.64 -5.87
N LEU A 46 7.22 2.10 -5.32
CA LEU A 46 7.78 3.43 -5.56
C LEU A 46 9.07 3.25 -6.38
N LEU A 47 9.15 3.92 -7.53
CA LEU A 47 10.29 3.84 -8.44
C LEU A 47 11.12 5.12 -8.34
N PHE A 48 12.41 4.97 -8.07
CA PHE A 48 13.36 6.06 -7.91
C PHE A 48 14.48 5.94 -8.96
N PRO A 49 14.65 6.91 -9.87
CA PRO A 49 15.74 6.89 -10.85
C PRO A 49 17.14 6.92 -10.23
N ALA A 50 17.25 7.39 -8.98
CA ALA A 50 18.48 7.40 -8.21
C ALA A 50 18.24 6.74 -6.85
N ALA A 51 19.18 5.88 -6.43
CA ALA A 51 19.08 5.14 -5.20
C ALA A 51 19.08 6.07 -3.97
N PRO A 52 18.09 5.96 -3.06
CA PRO A 52 18.30 6.44 -1.71
C PRO A 52 19.41 5.62 -1.06
N ASP A 53 20.22 6.23 -0.19
CA ASP A 53 21.14 5.47 0.64
C ASP A 53 20.33 4.50 1.51
N LEU A 54 20.59 3.20 1.38
CA LEU A 54 19.86 2.18 2.12
C LEU A 54 20.07 2.29 3.63
N HIS A 55 21.21 2.81 4.07
CA HIS A 55 21.45 3.06 5.48
C HIS A 55 20.48 4.13 6.03
N TYR A 56 20.29 5.22 5.29
CA TYR A 56 19.31 6.25 5.65
C TYR A 56 17.87 5.74 5.54
N LEU A 57 17.56 4.92 4.52
CA LEU A 57 16.22 4.33 4.39
C LEU A 57 15.89 3.40 5.57
N LYS A 58 16.81 2.50 5.96
CA LYS A 58 16.60 1.58 7.09
C LYS A 58 16.48 2.31 8.42
N SER A 59 17.36 3.29 8.69
CA SER A 59 17.32 4.06 9.94
C SER A 59 16.05 4.93 10.02
N SER A 60 15.65 5.55 8.92
CA SER A 60 14.39 6.31 8.82
C SER A 60 13.17 5.42 8.99
N LEU A 61 13.18 4.22 8.41
CA LEU A 61 12.11 3.25 8.59
C LEU A 61 11.97 2.85 10.07
N SER A 62 13.08 2.61 10.78
CA SER A 62 13.03 2.34 12.23
C SER A 62 12.46 3.51 13.02
N ALA A 63 12.85 4.75 12.71
CA ALA A 63 12.32 5.95 13.34
C ALA A 63 10.82 6.15 13.10
N VAL A 64 10.34 5.93 11.87
CA VAL A 64 8.92 6.01 11.54
C VAL A 64 8.15 4.89 12.23
N LEU A 65 8.64 3.65 12.19
CA LEU A 65 7.96 2.52 12.82
C LEU A 65 7.79 2.69 14.33
N ARG A 66 8.66 3.41 15.03
CA ARG A 66 8.42 3.79 16.45
C ARG A 66 7.09 4.51 16.66
N ARG A 67 6.73 5.41 15.74
CA ARG A 67 5.46 6.15 15.77
C ARG A 67 4.31 5.37 15.13
N PHE A 68 4.61 4.55 14.12
CA PHE A 68 3.68 3.67 13.41
C PHE A 68 3.81 2.21 13.89
N TYR A 69 3.98 2.02 15.21
CA TYR A 69 4.28 0.70 15.79
C TYR A 69 3.27 -0.40 15.43
N PRO A 70 1.96 -0.11 15.18
CA PRO A 70 1.03 -1.14 14.74
C PRO A 70 1.44 -1.83 13.44
N LEU A 71 2.24 -1.18 12.58
CA LEU A 71 2.70 -1.75 11.32
C LEU A 71 3.77 -2.84 11.48
N ALA A 72 4.41 -2.97 12.64
CA ALA A 72 5.32 -4.09 12.90
C ALA A 72 4.67 -5.24 13.66
N GLY A 73 3.43 -5.05 14.14
CA GLY A 73 2.69 -6.04 14.88
C GLY A 73 2.23 -7.22 14.01
N LYS A 74 1.41 -8.07 14.62
CA LYS A 74 0.85 -9.26 13.99
C LYS A 74 -0.66 -9.30 14.19
N LEU A 75 -1.40 -9.57 13.12
CA LEU A 75 -2.79 -9.98 13.28
C LEU A 75 -2.80 -11.35 13.94
N THR A 76 -3.58 -11.50 15.00
CA THR A 76 -3.60 -12.69 15.86
C THR A 76 -5.03 -13.13 16.10
N TYR A 77 -5.29 -14.42 15.92
CA TYR A 77 -6.59 -15.03 16.22
C TYR A 77 -6.76 -15.21 17.72
N LEU A 78 -7.92 -14.85 18.26
CA LEU A 78 -8.30 -14.99 19.65
C LEU A 78 -9.33 -16.12 19.80
N PRO A 79 -8.93 -17.35 20.21
CA PRO A 79 -9.85 -18.50 20.24
C PRO A 79 -11.03 -18.30 21.19
N ALA A 80 -10.81 -17.67 22.34
CA ALA A 80 -11.82 -17.47 23.38
C ALA A 80 -13.03 -16.65 22.90
N THR A 81 -12.79 -15.68 22.00
CA THR A 81 -13.82 -14.79 21.46
C THR A 81 -14.15 -15.09 19.99
N SER A 82 -13.39 -15.99 19.36
CA SER A 82 -13.41 -16.22 17.91
C SER A 82 -13.25 -14.92 17.11
N ASP A 83 -12.34 -14.07 17.57
CA ASP A 83 -12.09 -12.73 17.03
C ASP A 83 -10.65 -12.60 16.52
N VAL A 84 -10.32 -11.47 15.90
CA VAL A 84 -8.94 -11.14 15.48
C VAL A 84 -8.56 -9.78 16.04
N ALA A 85 -7.37 -9.69 16.60
CA ALA A 85 -6.79 -8.45 17.10
C ALA A 85 -5.40 -8.23 16.47
N LEU A 86 -4.95 -6.99 16.51
CA LEU A 86 -3.57 -6.65 16.21
C LEU A 86 -2.75 -6.70 17.51
N SER A 87 -1.87 -7.69 17.62
CA SER A 87 -0.89 -7.81 18.70
C SER A 87 0.35 -7.00 18.36
N CYS A 88 0.77 -6.13 19.28
CA CYS A 88 2.00 -5.36 19.21
C CYS A 88 2.82 -5.69 20.47
N SER A 89 3.96 -6.34 20.28
CA SER A 89 4.84 -6.78 21.35
C SER A 89 6.23 -6.13 21.26
N PRO A 90 6.92 -5.98 22.40
CA PRO A 90 8.37 -5.75 22.39
C PRO A 90 9.11 -6.74 21.49
N GLY A 91 9.98 -6.25 20.62
CA GLY A 91 10.73 -7.08 19.68
C GLY A 91 10.05 -7.35 18.33
N ASP A 92 8.81 -6.87 18.15
CA ASP A 92 8.19 -6.82 16.83
C ASP A 92 9.01 -5.97 15.86
N HIS A 93 8.98 -6.39 14.60
CA HIS A 93 9.84 -5.89 13.55
C HIS A 93 9.19 -6.02 12.19
N VAL A 94 9.67 -5.23 11.24
CA VAL A 94 9.30 -5.34 9.83
C VAL A 94 10.41 -6.07 9.08
N THR A 95 10.05 -7.09 8.29
CA THR A 95 11.00 -7.75 7.38
C THR A 95 11.43 -6.74 6.31
N PHE A 96 12.75 -6.60 6.14
CA PHE A 96 13.38 -5.75 5.14
C PHE A 96 14.25 -6.59 4.21
N ILE A 97 13.81 -6.68 2.96
CA ILE A 97 14.42 -7.49 1.90
C ILE A 97 15.23 -6.57 1.00
N GLU A 98 16.47 -6.93 0.73
CA GLU A 98 17.30 -6.31 -0.30
C GLU A 98 17.50 -7.29 -1.45
N ALA A 99 17.27 -6.78 -2.65
CA ALA A 99 17.37 -7.55 -3.87
C ALA A 99 18.00 -6.72 -4.99
N ASP A 100 18.46 -7.41 -6.03
CA ASP A 100 18.89 -6.84 -7.30
C ASP A 100 18.00 -7.36 -8.42
N SER A 101 17.81 -6.56 -9.47
CA SER A 101 17.09 -6.96 -10.68
C SER A 101 17.82 -6.53 -11.93
N ASP A 102 17.87 -7.45 -12.91
CA ASP A 102 18.34 -7.21 -14.29
C ASP A 102 17.26 -6.58 -15.19
N GLY A 103 16.16 -6.11 -14.59
CA GLY A 103 15.03 -5.53 -15.32
C GLY A 103 15.32 -4.14 -15.89
N ASP A 104 14.58 -3.78 -16.93
CA ASP A 104 14.63 -2.42 -17.49
C ASP A 104 13.79 -1.46 -16.63
N PHE A 105 14.46 -0.70 -15.76
CA PHE A 105 13.83 0.31 -14.92
C PHE A 105 13.10 1.39 -15.73
N THR A 106 13.70 1.86 -16.83
CA THR A 106 13.13 2.93 -17.66
C THR A 106 11.82 2.49 -18.28
N ARG A 107 11.79 1.25 -18.76
CA ARG A 107 10.56 0.63 -19.24
C ARG A 107 9.53 0.51 -18.13
N LEU A 108 9.89 -0.01 -16.95
CA LEU A 108 8.96 -0.14 -15.80
C LEU A 108 8.36 1.19 -15.34
N ALA A 109 9.12 2.28 -15.45
CA ALA A 109 8.68 3.64 -15.11
C ALA A 109 7.83 4.32 -16.21
N SER A 110 7.72 3.71 -17.40
CA SER A 110 6.96 4.25 -18.53
C SER A 110 5.45 3.92 -18.47
N ASP A 111 4.68 4.58 -19.34
CA ASP A 111 3.23 4.33 -19.54
C ASP A 111 2.95 3.16 -20.51
N GLU A 112 3.96 2.36 -20.84
CA GLU A 112 3.80 1.15 -21.64
C GLU A 112 2.85 0.13 -20.98
N ILE A 113 2.41 -0.85 -21.77
CA ILE A 113 1.70 -2.01 -21.24
C ILE A 113 2.73 -2.95 -20.63
N HIS A 114 2.47 -3.33 -19.40
CA HIS A 114 3.33 -4.19 -18.60
C HIS A 114 2.58 -5.43 -18.16
N ASP A 115 3.30 -6.52 -18.01
CA ASP A 115 2.79 -7.70 -17.32
C ASP A 115 2.78 -7.45 -15.80
N VAL A 116 1.68 -7.80 -15.12
CA VAL A 116 1.54 -7.53 -13.68
C VAL A 116 2.63 -8.22 -12.87
N ASP A 117 3.07 -9.42 -13.26
CA ASP A 117 4.13 -10.16 -12.55
C ASP A 117 5.45 -9.41 -12.52
N SER A 118 5.71 -8.55 -13.51
CA SER A 118 6.93 -7.71 -13.52
C SER A 118 6.98 -6.77 -12.32
N PHE A 119 5.83 -6.31 -11.81
CA PHE A 119 5.76 -5.49 -10.60
C PHE A 119 5.65 -6.34 -9.34
N LEU A 120 4.96 -7.48 -9.39
CA LEU A 120 4.77 -8.35 -8.22
C LEU A 120 6.09 -8.89 -7.68
N ARG A 121 7.11 -9.07 -8.53
CA ARG A 121 8.46 -9.48 -8.10
C ARG A 121 9.23 -8.38 -7.35
N LEU A 122 8.80 -7.12 -7.47
CA LEU A 122 9.46 -5.96 -6.86
C LEU A 122 8.82 -5.53 -5.53
N VAL A 123 7.80 -6.27 -5.08
CA VAL A 123 7.13 -6.10 -3.79
C VAL A 123 7.24 -7.40 -2.99
N PRO A 124 7.29 -7.33 -1.65
CA PRO A 124 7.39 -8.52 -0.84
C PRO A 124 6.09 -9.35 -0.92
N GLU A 125 6.24 -10.67 -0.79
CA GLU A 125 5.14 -11.62 -0.66
C GLU A 125 4.78 -11.80 0.82
N LEU A 126 3.97 -10.88 1.34
CA LEU A 126 3.47 -10.95 2.72
C LEU A 126 2.53 -12.17 2.88
N ASP A 127 2.96 -13.20 3.61
CA ASP A 127 2.12 -14.37 3.91
C ASP A 127 1.11 -14.07 5.01
N VAL A 128 -0.16 -14.02 4.61
CA VAL A 128 -1.30 -13.72 5.49
C VAL A 128 -2.32 -14.86 5.50
N LYS A 129 -1.94 -16.06 5.03
CA LYS A 129 -2.87 -17.20 4.89
C LYS A 129 -3.23 -17.85 6.21
N VAL A 130 -2.40 -17.67 7.26
CA VAL A 130 -2.62 -18.26 8.59
C VAL A 130 -2.23 -17.24 9.65
N LEU A 131 -3.08 -17.07 10.67
CA LEU A 131 -2.77 -16.25 11.84
C LEU A 131 -1.96 -17.05 12.90
N PRO A 132 -1.01 -16.42 13.61
CA PRO A 132 -0.66 -15.00 13.52
C PRO A 132 0.14 -14.66 12.25
N ALA A 133 -0.14 -13.50 11.65
CA ALA A 133 0.51 -13.03 10.43
C ALA A 133 1.09 -11.64 10.63
N ALA A 134 2.31 -11.40 10.12
CA ALA A 134 2.89 -10.07 10.06
C ALA A 134 2.00 -9.14 9.23
N VAL A 135 2.04 -7.85 9.54
CA VAL A 135 1.18 -6.88 8.85
C VAL A 135 1.91 -6.03 7.83
N MET A 136 3.24 -6.02 7.82
CA MET A 136 4.01 -5.25 6.86
C MET A 136 5.35 -5.90 6.54
N GLU A 137 5.75 -5.79 5.27
CA GLU A 137 7.11 -6.06 4.80
C GLU A 137 7.54 -5.00 3.79
N VAL A 138 8.86 -4.82 3.68
CA VAL A 138 9.50 -3.90 2.74
C VAL A 138 10.52 -4.65 1.90
N GLN A 139 10.51 -4.40 0.60
CA GLN A 139 11.54 -4.87 -0.33
C GLN A 139 12.18 -3.66 -1.01
N VAL A 140 13.49 -3.64 -1.08
CA VAL A 140 14.25 -2.67 -1.87
C VAL A 140 15.00 -3.42 -2.95
N THR A 141 14.67 -3.11 -4.20
CA THR A 141 15.26 -3.76 -5.37
C THR A 141 16.11 -2.75 -6.14
N ARG A 142 17.42 -2.99 -6.24
CA ARG A 142 18.33 -2.17 -7.04
C ARG A 142 18.34 -2.66 -8.48
N PHE A 143 18.55 -1.73 -9.41
CA PHE A 143 18.71 -1.99 -10.83
C PHE A 143 20.08 -1.48 -11.29
N ASP A 144 20.50 -1.97 -12.45
CA ASP A 144 21.67 -1.45 -13.14
C ASP A 144 21.55 0.08 -13.34
N GLY A 145 22.67 0.79 -13.18
CA GLY A 145 22.69 2.25 -13.27
C GLY A 145 22.20 2.99 -12.02
N GLY A 146 21.97 2.29 -10.90
CA GLY A 146 21.71 2.92 -9.59
C GLY A 146 20.26 3.35 -9.36
N SER A 147 19.33 2.91 -10.21
CA SER A 147 17.90 3.08 -9.95
C SER A 147 17.41 2.09 -8.89
N VAL A 148 16.35 2.43 -8.18
CA VAL A 148 15.81 1.61 -7.08
C VAL A 148 14.29 1.56 -7.12
N ALA A 149 13.74 0.39 -6.85
CA ALA A 149 12.33 0.22 -6.50
C ALA A 149 12.17 -0.08 -5.01
N VAL A 150 11.27 0.63 -4.34
CA VAL A 150 10.86 0.35 -2.96
C VAL A 150 9.45 -0.22 -2.98
N GLY A 151 9.34 -1.51 -2.70
CA GLY A 151 8.10 -2.26 -2.61
C GLY A 151 7.61 -2.37 -1.17
N LEU A 152 6.34 -2.08 -0.94
CA LEU A 152 5.65 -2.22 0.34
C LEU A 152 4.54 -3.26 0.17
N ALA A 153 4.43 -4.19 1.10
CA ALA A 153 3.25 -5.03 1.28
C ALA A 153 2.70 -4.79 2.68
N ILE A 154 1.44 -4.36 2.79
CA ILE A 154 0.80 -4.04 4.07
C ILE A 154 -0.58 -4.68 4.15
N HIS A 155 -0.89 -5.33 5.26
CA HIS A 155 -2.18 -5.95 5.51
C HIS A 155 -3.28 -4.87 5.61
N HIS A 156 -4.31 -4.97 4.77
CA HIS A 156 -5.32 -3.91 4.63
C HIS A 156 -6.19 -3.69 5.90
N ALA A 157 -6.30 -4.70 6.75
CA ALA A 157 -6.95 -4.59 8.07
C ALA A 157 -6.25 -3.68 9.10
N VAL A 158 -5.01 -3.21 8.83
CA VAL A 158 -4.32 -2.27 9.75
C VAL A 158 -4.15 -0.87 9.17
N VAL A 159 -4.37 -0.70 7.86
CA VAL A 159 -4.16 0.58 7.18
C VAL A 159 -5.15 0.78 6.04
N ASP A 160 -5.70 1.98 5.94
CA ASP A 160 -6.46 2.41 4.77
C ASP A 160 -5.56 3.19 3.78
N GLY A 161 -6.15 3.74 2.72
CA GLY A 161 -5.40 4.53 1.75
C GLY A 161 -4.74 5.78 2.34
N HIS A 162 -5.38 6.42 3.31
CA HIS A 162 -4.84 7.64 3.93
C HIS A 162 -3.68 7.31 4.88
N GLY A 163 -3.85 6.32 5.76
CA GLY A 163 -2.81 5.86 6.68
C GLY A 163 -1.56 5.36 5.94
N LEU A 164 -1.75 4.70 4.80
CA LEU A 164 -0.64 4.25 3.95
C LEU A 164 0.17 5.44 3.43
N TRP A 165 -0.49 6.45 2.88
CA TRP A 165 0.20 7.63 2.37
C TRP A 165 0.81 8.48 3.48
N LEU A 166 0.15 8.58 4.64
CA LEU A 166 0.74 9.23 5.81
C LEU A 166 2.03 8.54 6.27
N PHE A 167 2.07 7.21 6.24
CA PHE A 167 3.29 6.44 6.50
C PHE A 167 4.37 6.70 5.45
N VAL A 168 4.03 6.68 4.16
CA VAL A 168 5.00 6.94 3.07
C VAL A 168 5.55 8.38 3.15
N GLU A 169 4.71 9.36 3.45
CA GLU A 169 5.11 10.75 3.68
C GLU A 169 6.03 10.87 4.88
N ALA A 170 5.71 10.19 6.00
CA ALA A 170 6.56 10.13 7.18
C ALA A 170 7.93 9.54 6.86
N LEU A 171 7.97 8.42 6.13
CA LEU A 171 9.22 7.79 5.68
C LEU A 171 10.04 8.73 4.80
N ALA A 172 9.39 9.40 3.85
CA ALA A 172 10.07 10.35 2.98
C ALA A 172 10.60 11.57 3.75
N MET A 173 9.86 12.09 4.75
CA MET A 173 10.32 13.17 5.62
C MET A 173 11.52 12.74 6.46
N ALA A 174 11.44 11.58 7.10
CA ALA A 174 12.53 11.03 7.91
C ALA A 174 13.80 10.78 7.07
N CYS A 175 13.66 10.22 5.86
CA CYS A 175 14.80 10.04 4.95
C CYS A 175 15.48 11.35 4.55
N ARG A 176 14.72 12.45 4.41
CA ARG A 176 15.26 13.75 4.00
C ARG A 176 15.85 14.57 5.14
N ALA A 177 15.24 14.52 6.32
CA ALA A 177 15.49 15.48 7.39
C ALA A 177 15.65 14.84 8.78
N GLY A 178 15.72 13.51 8.85
CA GLY A 178 15.87 12.75 10.09
C GLY A 178 14.58 12.62 10.90
N GLU A 179 14.68 11.93 12.04
CA GLU A 179 13.54 11.61 12.91
C GLU A 179 12.82 12.86 13.46
N GLU A 180 13.51 13.96 13.70
CA GLU A 180 12.89 15.16 14.25
C GLU A 180 11.79 15.71 13.32
N ALA A 181 11.94 15.53 12.01
CA ALA A 181 11.00 16.01 11.00
C ALA A 181 9.61 15.35 11.07
N ILE A 182 9.51 14.15 11.65
CA ILE A 182 8.23 13.43 11.78
C ILE A 182 7.54 13.71 13.13
N SER A 183 8.12 14.56 13.98
CA SER A 183 7.58 14.89 15.31
C SER A 183 6.20 15.53 15.25
N GLY A 184 5.94 16.34 14.22
CA GLY A 184 4.67 17.04 14.00
C GLY A 184 3.53 16.19 13.44
N ILE A 185 3.78 14.93 13.08
CA ILE A 185 2.74 14.04 12.57
C ILE A 185 1.83 13.59 13.73
N SER A 186 0.59 14.03 13.73
CA SER A 186 -0.41 13.57 14.70
C SER A 186 -0.90 12.17 14.33
N LEU A 187 -0.62 11.18 15.17
CA LEU A 187 -1.08 9.80 15.03
C LEU A 187 -1.92 9.42 16.24
N VAL A 188 -3.03 8.74 15.99
CA VAL A 188 -3.92 8.28 17.03
C VAL A 188 -4.17 6.80 16.84
N HIS A 189 -3.59 6.00 17.74
CA HIS A 189 -3.73 4.54 17.74
C HIS A 189 -4.84 4.05 18.67
N ASP A 190 -5.42 4.95 19.45
CA ASP A 190 -6.57 4.66 20.31
C ASP A 190 -7.83 4.43 19.46
N ARG A 191 -8.11 3.15 19.21
CA ARG A 191 -9.26 2.70 18.43
C ARG A 191 -10.60 2.92 19.15
N THR A 192 -10.60 3.23 20.45
CA THR A 192 -11.84 3.52 21.20
C THR A 192 -12.49 4.84 20.76
N LEU A 193 -11.73 5.72 20.10
CA LEU A 193 -12.23 6.97 19.54
C LEU A 193 -13.11 6.78 18.30
N ILE A 194 -13.05 5.61 17.65
CA ILE A 194 -14.01 5.24 16.63
C ILE A 194 -15.35 5.12 17.34
N ARG A 195 -16.19 6.16 17.27
CA ARG A 195 -17.51 6.19 17.93
C ARG A 195 -18.22 4.87 17.66
N HIS A 196 -18.24 4.01 18.66
CA HIS A 196 -18.76 2.68 18.49
C HIS A 196 -20.25 2.86 18.18
N HIS A 197 -20.65 2.44 16.99
CA HIS A 197 -22.04 2.06 16.81
C HIS A 197 -22.36 1.08 17.96
N PRO A 198 -23.52 1.16 18.64
CA PRO A 198 -23.82 0.27 19.77
C PRO A 198 -23.69 -1.23 19.48
N ARG A 199 -23.64 -1.59 18.19
CA ARG A 199 -23.45 -2.94 17.65
C ARG A 199 -22.17 -3.11 16.82
N GLY A 200 -21.21 -2.20 16.91
CA GLY A 200 -19.99 -2.16 16.08
C GLY A 200 -19.21 -3.47 16.19
N ASP A 201 -18.93 -3.92 17.40
CA ASP A 201 -18.18 -5.16 17.65
C ASP A 201 -18.96 -6.41 17.19
N GLU A 202 -20.28 -6.39 17.33
CA GLU A 202 -21.15 -7.46 16.81
C GLU A 202 -21.08 -7.50 15.27
N ILE A 203 -21.11 -6.35 14.61
CA ILE A 203 -20.98 -6.22 13.15
C ILE A 203 -19.59 -6.71 12.72
N ALA A 204 -18.52 -6.30 13.40
CA ALA A 204 -17.16 -6.74 13.13
C ALA A 204 -17.05 -8.27 13.20
N ARG A 205 -17.49 -8.90 14.30
CA ARG A 205 -17.51 -10.36 14.45
C ARG A 205 -18.36 -11.07 13.39
N ARG A 206 -19.50 -10.49 13.01
CA ARG A 206 -20.35 -11.06 11.94
C ARG A 206 -19.66 -10.97 10.57
N LEU A 207 -18.97 -9.87 10.28
CA LEU A 207 -18.17 -9.72 9.06
C LEU A 207 -17.01 -10.72 9.07
N LEU A 208 -16.28 -10.85 10.17
CA LEU A 208 -15.21 -11.84 10.30
C LEU A 208 -15.70 -13.26 10.03
N LYS A 209 -16.75 -13.71 10.72
CA LYS A 209 -17.32 -15.05 10.50
C LYS A 209 -17.78 -15.28 9.06
N LYS A 210 -18.28 -14.25 8.39
CA LYS A 210 -18.71 -14.33 6.99
C LYS A 210 -17.53 -14.38 6.01
N MET A 211 -16.51 -13.56 6.24
CA MET A 211 -15.39 -13.38 5.30
C MET A 211 -14.28 -14.42 5.51
N VAL A 212 -14.04 -14.83 6.76
CA VAL A 212 -13.02 -15.81 7.18
C VAL A 212 -13.65 -16.85 8.13
N PRO A 213 -14.50 -17.76 7.62
CA PRO A 213 -15.22 -18.75 8.44
C PRO A 213 -14.32 -19.84 9.04
N LYS A 214 -13.06 -19.94 8.61
CA LYS A 214 -12.11 -21.01 8.98
C LYS A 214 -10.90 -20.49 9.78
N LEU A 215 -11.07 -19.40 10.53
CA LEU A 215 -10.01 -18.88 11.41
C LEU A 215 -9.35 -20.01 12.23
N PRO A 216 -8.02 -20.03 12.40
CA PRO A 216 -7.06 -18.98 12.01
C PRO A 216 -6.62 -19.01 10.53
N ILE A 217 -7.18 -19.88 9.69
CA ILE A 217 -6.88 -19.95 8.26
C ILE A 217 -7.67 -18.88 7.50
N ILE A 218 -6.95 -18.07 6.73
CA ILE A 218 -7.48 -16.99 5.90
C ILE A 218 -7.40 -17.43 4.44
N ASN A 219 -8.57 -17.61 3.83
CA ASN A 219 -8.66 -17.78 2.38
C ASN A 219 -8.59 -16.40 1.72
N THR A 220 -7.38 -15.95 1.40
CA THR A 220 -7.19 -14.73 0.62
C THR A 220 -7.75 -14.92 -0.78
N ARG A 221 -8.38 -13.89 -1.34
CA ARG A 221 -8.77 -13.90 -2.76
C ARG A 221 -7.53 -14.10 -3.64
N SER A 222 -7.72 -14.69 -4.83
CA SER A 222 -6.63 -14.95 -5.76
C SER A 222 -5.90 -13.66 -6.13
N ARG A 223 -4.60 -13.81 -6.42
CA ARG A 223 -3.82 -12.73 -7.04
C ARG A 223 -4.42 -12.37 -8.39
N TYR A 224 -4.10 -11.16 -8.82
CA TYR A 224 -4.54 -10.65 -10.10
C TYR A 224 -3.54 -11.05 -11.18
N GLU A 225 -4.02 -11.74 -12.20
CA GLU A 225 -3.25 -12.06 -13.39
C GLU A 225 -3.66 -11.12 -14.54
N GLY A 226 -2.68 -10.71 -15.36
CA GLY A 226 -2.92 -9.95 -16.57
C GLY A 226 -2.00 -8.75 -16.73
N THR A 227 -2.42 -7.79 -17.55
CA THR A 227 -1.59 -6.62 -17.89
C THR A 227 -2.01 -5.37 -17.12
N ARG A 228 -1.02 -4.53 -16.84
CA ARG A 228 -1.17 -3.18 -16.28
C ARG A 228 -0.82 -2.12 -17.32
N ARG A 229 -1.58 -1.03 -17.35
CA ARG A 229 -1.23 0.18 -18.12
C ARG A 229 -1.51 1.44 -17.30
N THR A 230 -0.63 2.43 -17.45
CA THR A 230 -0.85 3.79 -16.91
C THR A 230 -1.39 4.70 -18.01
N PHE A 231 -2.47 5.41 -17.72
CA PHE A 231 -3.05 6.42 -18.60
C PHE A 231 -2.80 7.79 -18.01
N THR A 232 -2.03 8.60 -18.73
CA THR A 232 -1.75 9.98 -18.34
C THR A 232 -2.83 10.90 -18.89
N ILE A 233 -3.55 11.60 -18.00
CA ILE A 233 -4.60 12.55 -18.35
C ILE A 233 -4.12 13.95 -18.00
N SER A 234 -4.11 14.86 -18.98
CA SER A 234 -3.66 16.23 -18.76
C SER A 234 -4.71 17.07 -18.02
N ARG A 235 -4.25 18.16 -17.41
CA ARG A 235 -5.13 19.17 -16.80
C ARG A 235 -6.15 19.70 -17.80
N ASP A 236 -5.74 19.98 -19.03
CA ASP A 236 -6.62 20.48 -20.09
C ASP A 236 -7.71 19.48 -20.46
N MET A 237 -7.37 18.18 -20.53
CA MET A 237 -8.36 17.14 -20.76
C MET A 237 -9.38 17.09 -19.62
N ILE A 238 -8.92 17.17 -18.37
CA ILE A 238 -9.80 17.20 -17.20
C ILE A 238 -10.74 18.42 -17.24
N GLN A 239 -10.20 19.60 -17.53
CA GLN A 239 -10.99 20.83 -17.63
C GLN A 239 -12.01 20.76 -18.78
N SER A 240 -11.59 20.27 -19.95
CA SER A 240 -12.48 20.05 -21.09
C SER A 240 -13.62 19.08 -20.76
N MET A 241 -13.32 17.96 -20.07
CA MET A 241 -14.34 17.02 -19.62
C MET A 241 -15.34 17.65 -18.65
N LYS A 242 -14.85 18.40 -17.65
CA LYS A 242 -15.71 19.11 -16.70
C LYS A 242 -16.59 20.13 -17.38
N GLN A 243 -16.06 20.88 -18.35
CA GLN A 243 -16.79 21.90 -19.09
C GLN A 243 -17.89 21.27 -19.96
N ARG A 244 -17.60 20.15 -20.62
CA ARG A 244 -18.59 19.41 -21.43
C ARG A 244 -19.70 18.77 -20.60
N ALA A 245 -19.37 18.34 -19.38
CA ALA A 245 -20.34 17.75 -18.47
C ALA A 245 -21.22 18.81 -17.77
N LYS A 246 -20.86 20.09 -17.84
CA LYS A 246 -21.54 21.18 -17.14
C LYS A 246 -23.01 21.22 -17.53
N ASP A 247 -23.87 21.02 -16.53
CA ASP A 247 -25.32 21.12 -16.65
C ASP A 247 -25.81 22.17 -15.64
N GLY A 248 -26.30 23.29 -16.16
CA GLY A 248 -26.67 24.47 -15.36
C GLY A 248 -25.52 24.96 -14.45
N HIS A 249 -25.78 24.94 -13.14
CA HIS A 249 -24.86 25.44 -12.11
C HIS A 249 -23.99 24.36 -11.45
N ILE A 250 -24.13 23.08 -11.83
CA ILE A 250 -23.39 21.99 -11.19
C ILE A 250 -21.94 21.98 -11.71
N GLN A 251 -20.98 22.13 -10.78
CA GLN A 251 -19.57 21.99 -11.06
C GLN A 251 -19.07 20.62 -10.60
N TYR A 252 -18.51 19.83 -11.52
CA TYR A 252 -18.02 18.49 -11.23
C TYR A 252 -16.58 18.52 -10.70
N SER A 253 -16.33 17.70 -9.67
CA SER A 253 -14.98 17.49 -9.14
C SER A 253 -14.09 16.76 -10.15
N THR A 254 -12.76 16.85 -9.99
CA THR A 254 -11.82 16.06 -10.82
C THR A 254 -12.07 14.57 -10.65
N PHE A 255 -12.31 14.13 -9.41
CA PHE A 255 -12.62 12.74 -9.09
C PHE A 255 -13.85 12.23 -9.86
N THR A 256 -14.94 13.01 -9.87
CA THR A 256 -16.17 12.65 -10.58
C THR A 256 -15.94 12.56 -12.09
N ALA A 257 -15.23 13.53 -12.67
CA ALA A 257 -14.93 13.53 -14.11
C ALA A 257 -14.07 12.32 -14.52
N LEU A 258 -13.02 12.02 -13.76
CA LEU A 258 -12.15 10.86 -14.01
C LEU A 258 -12.87 9.52 -13.79
N SER A 259 -13.71 9.43 -12.76
CA SER A 259 -14.52 8.23 -12.51
C SER A 259 -15.49 7.95 -13.64
N ALA A 260 -16.18 9.00 -14.12
CA ALA A 260 -17.08 8.90 -15.26
C ALA A 260 -16.35 8.48 -16.54
N LEU A 261 -15.19 9.10 -16.84
CA LEU A 261 -14.36 8.73 -17.99
C LEU A 261 -13.94 7.26 -17.92
N THR A 262 -13.50 6.80 -16.74
CA THR A 262 -13.06 5.42 -16.52
C THR A 262 -14.22 4.46 -16.74
N TRP A 263 -15.37 4.74 -16.15
CA TRP A 263 -16.56 3.90 -16.28
C TRP A 263 -17.02 3.80 -17.74
N ILE A 264 -17.16 4.93 -18.44
CA ILE A 264 -17.57 4.95 -19.85
C ILE A 264 -16.56 4.17 -20.71
N SER A 265 -15.27 4.33 -20.45
CA SER A 265 -14.21 3.59 -21.16
C SER A 265 -14.30 2.08 -20.92
N LEU A 266 -14.56 1.65 -19.68
CA LEU A 266 -14.75 0.23 -19.33
C LEU A 266 -16.00 -0.38 -20.00
N ILE A 267 -17.09 0.38 -20.10
CA ILE A 267 -18.30 -0.09 -20.81
C ILE A 267 -18.01 -0.26 -22.30
N LYS A 268 -17.37 0.73 -22.92
CA LYS A 268 -17.06 0.71 -24.36
C LYS A 268 -16.09 -0.42 -24.71
N THR A 269 -15.05 -0.64 -23.91
CA THR A 269 -14.08 -1.72 -24.12
C THR A 269 -14.72 -3.10 -23.99
N LYS A 270 -15.55 -3.35 -22.97
CA LYS A 270 -16.30 -4.60 -22.85
C LYS A 270 -17.22 -4.87 -24.03
N ALA A 271 -17.88 -3.84 -24.57
CA ALA A 271 -18.72 -3.99 -25.76
C ALA A 271 -17.90 -4.44 -26.98
N VAL A 272 -16.68 -3.91 -27.14
CA VAL A 272 -15.75 -4.31 -28.21
C VAL A 272 -15.19 -5.72 -27.97
N GLU A 273 -14.82 -6.08 -26.74
CA GLU A 273 -14.31 -7.41 -26.41
C GLU A 273 -15.35 -8.52 -26.65
N LEU A 274 -16.62 -8.26 -26.29
CA LEU A 274 -17.72 -9.18 -26.58
C LEU A 274 -17.93 -9.40 -28.09
N GLN A 275 -17.65 -8.37 -28.90
CA GLN A 275 -17.70 -8.46 -30.35
C GLN A 275 -16.45 -9.15 -30.93
N ALA A 276 -15.28 -8.96 -30.34
CA ALA A 276 -13.99 -9.45 -30.83
C ALA A 276 -13.56 -10.81 -30.25
N ARG A 277 -14.23 -11.34 -29.22
CA ARG A 277 -13.84 -12.55 -28.46
C ARG A 277 -12.40 -12.51 -27.92
N SER A 278 -11.89 -11.34 -27.54
CA SER A 278 -10.54 -11.17 -26.98
C SER A 278 -10.54 -10.92 -25.47
N ALA A 279 -9.45 -11.27 -24.78
CA ALA A 279 -9.27 -11.00 -23.36
C ALA A 279 -9.00 -9.51 -23.12
N GLY A 280 -9.74 -8.92 -22.17
CA GLY A 280 -9.71 -7.48 -21.90
C GLY A 280 -8.57 -6.97 -21.05
N PHE A 281 -8.48 -5.65 -20.95
CA PHE A 281 -7.52 -4.97 -20.07
C PHE A 281 -7.85 -5.20 -18.61
N SER A 282 -6.84 -5.66 -17.87
CA SER A 282 -7.00 -6.16 -16.52
C SER A 282 -6.87 -5.02 -15.49
N MET A 283 -5.84 -4.17 -15.54
CA MET A 283 -5.66 -3.09 -14.55
C MET A 283 -5.26 -1.76 -15.20
N ALA A 284 -6.01 -0.70 -14.90
CA ALA A 284 -5.73 0.66 -15.34
C ALA A 284 -5.28 1.54 -14.16
N CYS A 285 -4.14 2.20 -14.30
CA CYS A 285 -3.71 3.26 -13.40
C CYS A 285 -3.94 4.61 -14.07
N LEU A 286 -4.54 5.56 -13.36
CA LEU A 286 -4.66 6.94 -13.84
C LEU A 286 -3.54 7.78 -13.23
N ARG A 287 -2.82 8.49 -14.08
CA ARG A 287 -1.85 9.51 -13.67
C ARG A 287 -2.35 10.86 -14.16
N ILE A 288 -2.44 11.84 -13.27
CA ILE A 288 -2.65 13.24 -13.69
C ILE A 288 -1.27 13.76 -14.06
N LYS A 289 -1.14 14.34 -15.26
CA LYS A 289 0.11 15.01 -15.63
C LYS A 289 0.25 16.26 -14.77
N GLU A 290 1.12 16.19 -13.77
CA GLU A 290 1.56 17.37 -13.04
C GLU A 290 2.60 18.08 -13.92
N GLU A 291 2.41 19.38 -14.10
CA GLU A 291 3.49 20.23 -14.62
C GLU A 291 4.52 20.30 -13.51
N VAL A 292 5.67 19.66 -13.73
CA VAL A 292 6.82 19.85 -12.85
C VAL A 292 7.24 21.30 -13.05
N ASP A 293 7.07 22.12 -12.03
CA ASP A 293 7.65 23.45 -12.01
C ASP A 293 9.18 23.28 -11.98
N GLU A 294 9.83 23.45 -13.13
CA GLU A 294 11.29 23.35 -13.27
C GLU A 294 12.04 24.41 -12.45
N SER A 295 11.33 25.38 -11.87
CA SER A 295 11.87 26.34 -10.90
C SER A 295 11.96 25.79 -9.47
N CYS A 296 11.32 24.66 -9.17
CA CYS A 296 11.36 24.01 -7.87
C CYS A 296 12.73 23.33 -7.65
N LYS A 297 13.55 23.94 -6.78
CA LYS A 297 14.91 23.46 -6.44
C LYS A 297 14.96 22.02 -5.88
N CYS A 298 13.83 21.46 -5.41
CA CYS A 298 13.77 20.09 -4.88
C CYS A 298 13.92 19.00 -5.96
N CYS A 299 13.78 19.31 -7.24
CA CYS A 299 13.89 18.34 -8.34
C CYS A 299 15.29 18.29 -8.99
N LYS A 300 16.29 18.98 -8.43
CA LYS A 300 17.67 19.08 -8.97
C LYS A 300 18.74 18.35 -8.16
N MET A 301 18.38 17.36 -7.34
CA MET A 301 19.34 16.45 -6.69
C MET A 301 19.13 15.02 -7.16
#